data_AF-A0A0M2VD59-F1
#
_entry.id   AF-A0A0M2VD59-F1
#
_cell.length_a   1.000
_cell.length_b   1.000
_cell.length_c   1.000
_cell.angle_alpha   90.00
_cell.angle_beta   90.00
_cell.angle_gamma   90.00
#
_symmetry.space_group_name_H-M   'P 1'
#
loop_
_entity.id
_entity.type
_entity.pdbx_description
1 polymer ?
#
loop_
_entity_poly.entity_id
_entity_poly.type
_entity_poly.pdbx_seq_one_letter_code
_entity_poly.pdbx_strand_id
1 'polypeptide(L)'
;MKDIAKSFFWALVLVLTMVSCAAGHQDFINFRNNFDVGREIMFKTSPDRFSRAGEYIRGDYVISGDGLLNVNTNSEGQLVYHVFVQQILPNTRMEKEWIGKCLIYYIVDPETYIVKSWGFDDGGNPLSCRTFT
;
A
#
# COMPACT_ATOMS: atom_id res chain seq x y z
N MET A 1 -43.76 -8.79 -21.12
CA MET A 1 -42.51 -9.60 -21.15
C MET A 1 -41.30 -8.85 -21.71
N LYS A 2 -41.44 -7.93 -22.69
CA LYS A 2 -40.31 -7.16 -23.25
C LYS A 2 -39.70 -6.13 -22.27
N ASP A 3 -40.48 -5.62 -21.33
CA ASP A 3 -40.03 -4.54 -20.40
C ASP A 3 -39.22 -5.05 -19.21
N ILE A 4 -39.44 -6.30 -18.80
CA ILE A 4 -38.67 -6.97 -17.73
C ILE A 4 -37.23 -7.26 -18.22
N ALA A 5 -37.09 -7.69 -19.47
CA ALA A 5 -35.78 -7.94 -20.09
C ALA A 5 -34.94 -6.65 -20.23
N LYS A 6 -35.59 -5.49 -20.49
CA LYS A 6 -34.91 -4.19 -20.50
C LYS A 6 -34.43 -3.78 -19.11
N SER A 7 -35.26 -3.95 -18.06
CA SER A 7 -34.85 -3.63 -16.68
C SER A 7 -33.67 -4.50 -16.20
N PHE A 8 -33.65 -5.78 -16.56
CA PHE A 8 -32.56 -6.69 -16.20
C PHE A 8 -31.24 -6.31 -16.88
N PHE A 9 -31.30 -5.86 -18.14
CA PHE A 9 -30.13 -5.41 -18.89
C PHE A 9 -29.50 -4.15 -18.29
N TRP A 10 -30.32 -3.17 -17.86
CA TRP A 10 -29.82 -1.95 -17.20
C TRP A 10 -29.22 -2.24 -15.82
N ALA A 11 -29.76 -3.19 -15.06
CA ALA A 11 -29.20 -3.62 -13.78
C ALA A 11 -27.82 -4.30 -13.95
N LEU A 12 -27.65 -5.12 -15.00
CA LEU A 12 -26.37 -5.78 -15.29
C LEU A 12 -25.26 -4.80 -15.68
N VAL A 13 -25.60 -3.74 -16.44
CA VAL A 13 -24.66 -2.68 -16.83
C VAL A 13 -24.18 -1.86 -15.61
N LEU A 14 -25.05 -1.63 -14.62
CA LEU A 14 -24.72 -0.91 -13.38
C LEU A 14 -23.79 -1.70 -12.43
N VAL A 15 -23.85 -3.04 -12.48
CA VAL A 15 -22.94 -3.91 -11.70
C VAL A 15 -21.53 -3.94 -12.34
N LEU A 16 -21.43 -3.79 -13.66
CA LEU A 16 -20.15 -3.78 -14.39
C LEU A 16 -19.35 -2.48 -14.24
N THR A 17 -19.97 -1.38 -13.82
CA THR A 17 -19.28 -0.08 -13.61
C THR A 17 -18.75 0.11 -12.19
N MET A 18 -19.02 -0.82 -11.27
CA MET A 18 -18.53 -0.80 -9.88
C MET A 18 -17.09 -1.31 -9.73
N VAL A 19 -16.38 -1.63 -10.82
CA VAL A 19 -14.97 -2.04 -10.77
C VAL A 19 -14.09 -0.79 -10.65
N SER A 20 -14.09 -0.15 -9.48
CA SER A 20 -13.08 0.85 -9.13
C SER A 20 -11.76 0.14 -8.83
N CYS A 21 -11.07 -0.31 -9.88
CA CYS A 21 -9.73 -0.87 -9.76
C CYS A 21 -8.71 0.26 -9.78
N ALA A 22 -8.46 0.86 -8.61
CA ALA A 22 -7.23 1.60 -8.39
C ALA A 22 -6.59 1.06 -7.11
N ALA A 23 -5.82 -0.01 -7.22
CA ALA A 23 -5.04 -0.52 -6.11
C ALA A 23 -3.57 -0.56 -6.53
N GLY A 24 -2.85 0.52 -6.22
CA GLY A 24 -1.39 0.60 -6.29
C GLY A 24 -0.78 0.60 -7.69
N HIS A 25 0.46 1.04 -7.78
CA HIS A 25 1.25 0.85 -8.99
C HIS A 25 1.86 -0.56 -9.04
N GLN A 26 1.82 -1.18 -10.21
CA GLN A 26 2.23 -2.59 -10.36
C GLN A 26 3.71 -2.82 -10.07
N ASP A 27 4.58 -1.86 -10.36
CA ASP A 27 6.02 -1.91 -10.00
C ASP A 27 6.19 -2.02 -8.49
N PHE A 28 5.47 -1.19 -7.72
CA PHE A 28 5.49 -1.23 -6.27
C PHE A 28 4.97 -2.57 -5.73
N ILE A 29 3.84 -3.04 -6.27
CA ILE A 29 3.25 -4.32 -5.86
C ILE A 29 4.22 -5.48 -6.13
N ASN A 30 4.80 -5.53 -7.32
CA ASN A 30 5.75 -6.57 -7.72
C ASN A 30 6.99 -6.54 -6.84
N PHE A 31 7.51 -5.34 -6.52
CA PHE A 31 8.66 -5.20 -5.63
C PHE A 31 8.38 -5.84 -4.27
N ARG A 32 7.26 -5.48 -3.62
CA ARG A 32 6.90 -6.00 -2.30
C ARG A 32 6.64 -7.51 -2.31
N ASN A 33 5.93 -8.00 -3.33
CA ASN A 33 5.69 -9.44 -3.48
C ASN A 33 6.99 -10.24 -3.66
N ASN A 34 7.94 -9.72 -4.46
CA ASN A 34 9.16 -10.46 -4.79
C ASN A 34 10.24 -10.37 -3.71
N PHE A 35 10.28 -9.26 -2.95
CA PHE A 35 11.39 -8.96 -2.04
C PHE A 35 11.04 -8.97 -0.55
N ASP A 36 9.77 -8.84 -0.18
CA ASP A 36 9.36 -8.77 1.24
C ASP A 36 8.62 -10.03 1.69
N VAL A 37 7.68 -10.54 0.89
CA VAL A 37 6.92 -11.75 1.26
C VAL A 37 7.85 -12.96 1.36
N GLY A 38 7.72 -13.73 2.45
CA GLY A 38 8.59 -14.86 2.77
C GLY A 38 9.97 -14.47 3.31
N ARG A 39 10.22 -13.18 3.58
CA ARG A 39 11.43 -12.69 4.26
C ARG A 39 11.13 -12.25 5.67
N GLU A 40 12.16 -12.21 6.50
CA GLU A 40 12.08 -11.63 7.85
C GLU A 40 11.77 -10.13 7.75
N ILE A 41 10.83 -9.64 8.58
CA ILE A 41 10.40 -8.24 8.57
C ILE A 41 11.59 -7.33 8.85
N MET A 42 11.77 -6.32 7.99
CA MET A 42 12.94 -5.43 8.06
C MET A 42 13.05 -4.67 9.39
N PHE A 43 11.92 -4.38 10.04
CA PHE A 43 11.85 -3.64 11.30
C PHE A 43 12.25 -4.45 12.55
N LYS A 44 12.55 -5.75 12.41
CA LYS A 44 12.94 -6.62 13.54
C LYS A 44 14.36 -6.33 14.03
N THR A 45 15.31 -6.20 13.12
CA THR A 45 16.75 -6.11 13.44
C THR A 45 17.29 -4.68 13.42
N SER A 46 16.59 -3.79 12.73
CA SER A 46 16.82 -2.35 12.75
C SER A 46 15.50 -1.70 12.38
N PRO A 47 15.03 -0.64 13.07
CA PRO A 47 13.97 0.20 12.49
C PRO A 47 14.39 0.73 11.11
N ASP A 48 15.70 0.76 10.82
CA ASP A 48 16.29 1.35 9.63
C ASP A 48 17.16 0.33 8.86
N ARG A 49 16.59 -0.33 7.83
CA ARG A 49 17.34 -1.28 6.95
C ARG A 49 18.40 -0.59 6.09
N PHE A 50 18.22 0.71 5.85
CA PHE A 50 19.15 1.57 5.13
C PHE A 50 19.64 2.63 6.11
N SER A 51 20.88 3.11 5.98
CA SER A 51 21.45 4.14 6.87
C SER A 51 20.69 5.48 6.88
N ARG A 52 19.63 5.60 6.06
CA ARG A 52 18.72 6.73 5.94
C ARG A 52 17.25 6.34 6.13
N ALA A 53 16.93 5.10 6.53
CA ALA A 53 15.55 4.80 6.88
C ALA A 53 15.17 5.65 8.10
N GLY A 54 13.95 6.20 8.10
CA GLY A 54 13.56 7.32 8.96
C GLY A 54 14.04 8.73 8.52
N GLU A 55 15.05 8.87 7.65
CA GLU A 55 15.47 10.16 7.09
C GLU A 55 14.66 10.50 5.84
N TYR A 56 13.77 11.47 5.98
CA TYR A 56 12.97 11.97 4.86
C TYR A 56 13.87 12.54 3.75
N ILE A 57 13.89 11.90 2.59
CA ILE A 57 14.38 12.54 1.37
C ILE A 57 13.25 13.45 0.91
N ARG A 58 13.43 14.77 1.13
CA ARG A 58 12.51 15.78 0.64
C ARG A 58 12.98 16.27 -0.73
N GLY A 59 12.33 15.78 -1.78
CA GLY A 59 12.26 16.52 -3.03
C GLY A 59 11.21 17.62 -2.90
N ASP A 60 11.20 18.58 -3.83
CA ASP A 60 10.18 19.63 -3.83
C ASP A 60 8.76 19.03 -3.78
N TYR A 61 8.55 17.86 -4.40
CA TYR A 61 7.24 17.22 -4.56
C TYR A 61 7.08 15.86 -3.86
N VAL A 62 8.08 15.34 -3.16
CA VAL A 62 8.02 14.02 -2.52
C VAL A 62 8.76 13.98 -1.18
N ILE A 63 8.16 13.31 -0.20
CA ILE A 63 8.78 12.93 1.06
C ILE A 63 8.90 11.41 1.04
N SER A 64 10.11 10.85 0.99
CA SER A 64 10.31 9.40 0.92
C SER A 64 11.11 8.88 2.12
N GLY A 65 10.78 7.66 2.57
CA GLY A 65 11.47 6.96 3.65
C GLY A 65 10.54 5.94 4.31
N ASP A 66 10.97 4.67 4.39
CA ASP A 66 10.23 3.64 5.11
C ASP A 66 10.33 3.92 6.62
N GLY A 67 9.18 4.10 7.28
CA GLY A 67 9.07 4.43 8.70
C GLY A 67 7.96 3.64 9.38
N LEU A 68 8.32 2.93 10.46
CA LEU A 68 7.36 2.19 11.27
C LEU A 68 6.47 3.16 12.05
N LEU A 69 5.16 3.03 11.88
CA LEU A 69 4.15 3.85 12.57
C LEU A 69 3.71 3.21 13.88
N ASN A 70 3.31 1.94 13.82
CA ASN A 70 2.96 1.14 14.99
C ASN A 70 3.03 -0.37 14.66
N VAL A 71 2.94 -1.18 15.71
CA VAL A 71 2.76 -2.63 15.61
C VAL A 71 1.60 -3.02 16.50
N ASN A 72 0.66 -3.80 15.98
CA ASN A 72 -0.43 -4.38 16.76
C ASN A 72 -0.56 -5.89 16.47
N THR A 73 -1.54 -6.53 17.10
CA THR A 73 -1.83 -7.95 16.89
C THR A 73 -3.25 -8.08 16.35
N ASN A 74 -3.42 -8.84 15.27
CA ASN A 74 -4.74 -9.10 14.71
C ASN A 74 -5.49 -10.20 15.49
N SER A 75 -6.75 -10.45 15.12
CA SER A 75 -7.61 -11.47 15.76
C SER A 75 -7.07 -12.90 15.64
N GLU A 76 -6.14 -13.15 14.73
CA GLU A 76 -5.50 -14.46 14.53
C GLU A 76 -4.18 -14.59 15.33
N GLY A 77 -3.84 -13.61 16.15
CA GLY A 77 -2.60 -13.60 16.93
C GLY A 77 -1.35 -13.24 16.12
N GLN A 78 -1.49 -12.76 14.88
CA GLN A 78 -0.37 -12.36 14.03
C GLN A 78 0.03 -10.91 14.30
N LEU A 79 1.31 -10.58 14.12
CA LEU A 79 1.77 -9.21 14.22
C LEU A 79 1.40 -8.44 12.95
N VAL A 80 0.88 -7.22 13.10
CA VAL A 80 0.63 -6.31 11.98
C VAL A 80 1.49 -5.07 12.15
N TYR A 81 2.40 -4.86 11.20
CA TYR A 81 3.30 -3.70 11.18
C TYR A 81 2.73 -2.66 10.23
N HIS A 82 2.39 -1.48 10.75
CA HIS A 82 1.86 -0.35 9.97
C HIS A 82 3.01 0.58 9.58
N VAL A 83 3.16 0.87 8.29
CA VAL A 83 4.37 1.47 7.73
C VAL A 83 4.02 2.63 6.80
N PHE A 84 4.67 3.77 7.03
CA PHE A 84 4.75 4.86 6.07
C PHE A 84 5.90 4.59 5.10
N VAL A 85 5.69 4.77 3.81
CA VAL A 85 6.72 4.56 2.77
C VAL A 85 7.15 5.89 2.14
N GLN A 86 6.16 6.68 1.72
CA GLN A 86 6.40 7.99 1.09
C GLN A 86 5.12 8.83 1.05
N GLN A 87 5.25 10.10 0.67
CA GLN A 87 4.15 11.01 0.41
C GLN A 87 4.44 11.86 -0.83
N ILE A 88 3.50 11.90 -1.77
CA ILE A 88 3.53 12.83 -2.89
C ILE A 88 2.83 14.12 -2.46
N LEU A 89 3.52 15.25 -2.64
CA LEU A 89 3.05 16.56 -2.21
C LEU A 89 2.21 17.25 -3.31
N PRO A 90 1.29 18.15 -2.93
CA PRO A 90 0.39 18.80 -3.89
C PRO A 90 1.08 19.66 -4.97
N ASN A 91 2.31 20.08 -4.73
CA ASN A 91 3.13 20.82 -5.69
C ASN A 91 3.87 19.92 -6.68
N THR A 92 3.50 18.63 -6.75
CA THR A 92 3.95 17.73 -7.82
C THR A 92 3.59 18.29 -9.19
N ARG A 93 4.55 18.18 -10.12
CA ARG A 93 4.32 18.44 -11.54
C ARG A 93 3.80 17.21 -12.28
N MET A 94 3.69 16.09 -11.57
CA MET A 94 3.21 14.82 -12.08
C MET A 94 1.67 14.74 -11.91
N GLU A 95 1.16 13.53 -12.06
CA GLU A 95 -0.23 13.13 -11.96
C GLU A 95 -0.83 13.47 -10.59
N LYS A 96 -1.92 14.25 -10.60
CA LYS A 96 -2.55 14.78 -9.38
C LYS A 96 -3.16 13.68 -8.52
N GLU A 97 -3.60 12.60 -9.15
CA GLU A 97 -4.14 11.41 -8.49
C GLU A 97 -3.12 10.70 -7.60
N TRP A 98 -1.81 10.99 -7.74
CA TRP A 98 -0.79 10.41 -6.89
C TRP A 98 -0.58 11.17 -5.59
N ILE A 99 -1.17 12.37 -5.44
CA ILE A 99 -1.03 13.19 -4.23
C ILE A 99 -1.61 12.43 -3.04
N GLY A 100 -0.82 12.30 -1.97
CA GLY A 100 -1.21 11.53 -0.79
C GLY A 100 -0.06 10.74 -0.17
N LYS A 101 -0.36 10.03 0.92
CA LYS A 101 0.59 9.17 1.62
C LYS A 101 0.50 7.75 1.08
N CYS A 102 1.63 7.14 0.80
CA CYS A 102 1.74 5.69 0.68
C CYS A 102 1.86 5.08 2.08
N LEU A 103 0.79 4.42 2.51
CA LEU A 103 0.73 3.66 3.76
C LEU A 103 0.47 2.19 3.41
N ILE A 104 1.22 1.30 4.06
CA ILE A 104 1.09 -0.14 3.91
C ILE A 104 1.09 -0.83 5.28
N TYR A 105 0.60 -2.05 5.32
CA TYR A 105 0.79 -2.94 6.47
C TYR A 105 1.41 -4.26 6.03
N TYR A 106 2.17 -4.88 6.93
CA TYR A 106 2.66 -6.26 6.79
C TYR A 106 2.02 -7.15 7.84
N ILE A 107 1.54 -8.32 7.43
CA ILE A 107 1.14 -9.41 8.33
C ILE A 107 2.34 -10.33 8.53
N VAL A 108 2.74 -10.49 9.78
CA VAL A 108 3.99 -11.13 10.17
C VAL A 108 3.72 -12.26 11.16
N ASP A 109 4.37 -13.39 10.92
CA ASP A 109 4.37 -14.51 11.84
C ASP A 109 5.07 -14.13 13.17
N PRO A 110 4.44 -14.28 14.34
CA PRO A 110 5.00 -13.81 15.60
C PRO A 110 6.21 -14.62 16.09
N GLU A 111 6.36 -15.87 15.64
CA GLU A 111 7.45 -16.75 16.08
C GLU A 111 8.68 -16.59 15.19
N THR A 112 8.46 -16.61 13.88
CA THR A 112 9.54 -16.57 12.87
C THR A 112 9.86 -15.16 12.40
N TYR A 113 8.96 -14.19 12.63
CA TYR A 113 9.04 -12.82 12.12
C TYR A 113 9.06 -12.73 10.59
N ILE A 114 8.59 -13.78 9.91
CA ILE A 114 8.49 -13.82 8.45
C ILE A 114 7.20 -13.10 8.01
N VAL A 115 7.33 -12.25 7.00
CA VAL A 115 6.21 -11.58 6.33
C VAL A 115 5.40 -12.62 5.56
N LYS A 116 4.15 -12.83 5.97
CA LYS A 116 3.20 -13.73 5.31
C LYS A 116 2.48 -13.05 4.15
N SER A 117 2.09 -11.80 4.35
CA SER A 117 1.40 -10.98 3.35
C SER A 117 1.51 -9.49 3.70
N TRP A 118 1.02 -8.63 2.82
CA TRP A 118 0.99 -7.19 3.00
C TRP A 118 -0.22 -6.58 2.26
N GLY A 119 -0.54 -5.33 2.55
CA GLY A 119 -1.60 -4.59 1.88
C GLY A 119 -1.45 -3.07 2.02
N PHE A 120 -2.34 -2.32 1.37
CA PHE A 120 -2.44 -0.87 1.56
C PHE A 120 -3.21 -0.57 2.83
N ASP A 121 -2.72 0.39 3.60
CA ASP A 121 -3.28 0.75 4.90
C ASP A 121 -4.30 1.89 4.78
N ASP A 122 -5.20 1.96 5.75
CA ASP A 122 -6.27 2.94 5.78
C ASP A 122 -5.73 4.37 5.90
N GLY A 123 -6.42 5.31 5.26
CA GLY A 123 -6.00 6.72 5.19
C GLY A 123 -4.81 6.97 4.25
N GLY A 124 -4.29 5.94 3.57
CA GLY A 124 -3.33 6.05 2.48
C GLY A 124 -3.99 6.28 1.12
N ASN A 125 -3.19 6.74 0.16
CA ASN A 125 -3.49 6.71 -1.26
C ASN A 125 -2.58 5.66 -1.93
N PRO A 126 -3.12 4.51 -2.36
CA PRO A 126 -2.33 3.46 -3.02
C PRO A 126 -1.57 3.95 -4.27
N LEU A 127 -2.09 4.95 -4.99
CA LEU A 127 -1.40 5.53 -6.15
C LEU A 127 -0.16 6.35 -5.75
N SER A 128 -0.07 6.79 -4.50
CA SER A 128 1.15 7.39 -3.96
C SER A 128 2.26 6.36 -3.74
N CYS A 129 1.97 5.06 -3.74
CA CYS A 129 2.96 3.99 -3.54
C CYS A 129 3.65 3.63 -4.85
N ARG A 130 4.90 4.07 -5.02
CA ARG A 130 5.65 3.93 -6.27
C ARG A 130 7.11 3.60 -5.98
N THR A 131 7.75 2.88 -6.89
CA THR A 131 9.21 2.75 -6.88
C THR A 131 9.78 3.86 -7.78
N PHE A 132 10.28 4.95 -7.17
CA PHE A 132 11.04 5.96 -7.89
C PHE A 132 12.47 5.46 -8.06
N THR A 133 12.71 4.66 -9.10
CA THR A 133 14.07 4.28 -9.56
C THR A 133 14.61 5.28 -10.56
#